data_AF-A0A7C3WUT5-F1
#
_entry.id   AF-A0A7C3WUT5-F1
#
_cell.length_a   1.000
_cell.length_b   1.000
_cell.length_c   1.000
_cell.angle_alpha   90.00
_cell.angle_beta   90.00
_cell.angle_gamma   90.00
#
_symmetry.space_group_name_H-M   'P 1'
#
loop_
_entity.id
_entity.type
_entity.pdbx_description
1 polymer ?
#
loop_
_entity_poly.entity_id
_entity_poly.type
_entity_poly.pdbx_seq_one_letter_code
_entity_poly.pdbx_strand_id
1 'polypeptide(L)'
;DLYLPVEKVLPVLYARAARVERRSLHNRPVFVMPEGVRVEVIANYCNPSFCMGCTRVRLTHDAKLKPCLNRDDNLVDVSAVLRDRSLSREEKVERLLEAVKVVNSRREPFFKLVDGYCVAADGRVLGNAA
;
A
#
# COMPACT_ATOMS: atom_id res chain seq x y z
N ASP A 1 -3.82 13.00 -27.69
CA ASP A 1 -3.07 12.24 -26.67
C ASP A 1 -3.22 12.92 -25.32
N LEU A 2 -3.95 12.32 -24.37
CA LEU A 2 -4.25 12.92 -23.05
C LEU A 2 -3.43 12.28 -21.91
N TYR A 3 -2.51 11.37 -22.23
CA TYR A 3 -1.64 10.73 -21.25
C TYR A 3 -0.43 11.61 -20.94
N LEU A 4 -0.22 11.88 -19.65
CA LEU A 4 1.01 12.49 -19.14
C LEU A 4 1.54 11.65 -17.96
N PRO A 5 2.84 11.33 -17.95
CA PRO A 5 3.47 10.64 -16.82
C PRO A 5 3.47 11.55 -15.59
N VAL A 6 3.32 10.94 -14.41
CA VAL A 6 3.13 11.67 -13.14
C VAL A 6 4.34 12.52 -12.77
N GLU A 7 5.53 12.11 -13.20
CA GLU A 7 6.81 12.81 -13.05
C GLU A 7 6.81 14.17 -13.76
N LYS A 8 5.98 14.34 -14.80
CA LYS A 8 5.79 15.64 -15.47
C LYS A 8 4.71 16.49 -14.81
N VAL A 9 3.76 15.87 -14.11
CA VAL A 9 2.61 16.57 -13.50
C VAL A 9 2.93 17.06 -12.10
N LEU A 10 3.62 16.25 -11.29
CA LEU A 10 3.92 16.57 -9.89
C LEU A 10 4.69 17.89 -9.73
N PRO A 11 5.78 18.19 -10.48
CA PRO A 11 6.49 19.46 -10.34
C PRO A 11 5.59 20.68 -10.60
N VAL A 12 4.67 20.57 -11.58
CA VAL A 12 3.71 21.64 -11.89
C VAL A 12 2.74 21.86 -10.74
N LEU A 13 2.24 20.78 -10.13
CA LEU A 13 1.36 20.88 -8.97
C LEU A 13 2.09 21.45 -7.74
N TYR A 14 3.33 21.02 -7.48
CA TYR A 14 4.14 21.57 -6.39
C TYR A 14 4.42 23.06 -6.56
N ALA A 15 4.73 23.51 -7.78
CA ALA A 15 5.02 24.91 -8.05
C ALA A 15 3.78 25.83 -7.93
N ARG A 16 2.57 25.29 -8.10
CA ARG A 16 1.31 26.07 -8.11
C ARG A 16 0.50 25.96 -6.83
N ALA A 17 0.71 24.91 -6.03
CA ALA A 17 -0.07 24.70 -4.82
C ALA A 17 0.24 25.77 -3.76
N ALA A 18 -0.81 26.27 -3.11
CA ALA A 18 -0.66 27.11 -1.93
C ALA A 18 -0.13 26.31 -0.72
N ARG A 19 -0.51 25.03 -0.64
CA ARG A 19 0.01 24.07 0.36
C ARG A 19 -0.23 22.63 -0.07
N VAL A 20 0.54 21.71 0.50
CA VAL A 20 0.44 20.27 0.25
C VAL A 20 0.08 19.55 1.54
N GLU A 21 -1.03 18.83 1.52
CA GLU A 21 -1.42 17.90 2.58
C GLU A 21 -1.06 16.47 2.18
N ARG A 22 -1.00 15.54 3.14
CA ARG A 22 -0.85 14.12 2.86
C ARG A 22 -1.95 13.30 3.52
N ARG A 23 -2.53 12.37 2.77
CA ARG A 23 -3.48 11.38 3.32
C ARG A 23 -2.73 10.36 4.16
N SER A 24 -3.33 9.92 5.26
CA SER A 24 -2.81 8.82 6.08
C SER A 24 -2.62 7.54 5.27
N LEU A 25 -3.57 7.22 4.41
CA LEU A 25 -3.51 6.04 3.54
C LEU A 25 -2.65 6.31 2.29
N HIS A 26 -1.58 5.52 2.14
CA HIS A 26 -0.58 5.57 1.05
C HIS A 26 0.14 6.90 0.88
N ASN A 27 0.21 7.72 1.94
CA ASN A 27 0.92 8.99 1.94
C ASN A 27 0.60 9.92 0.75
N ARG A 28 -0.64 9.81 0.22
CA ARG A 28 -1.00 10.45 -1.06
C ARG A 28 -1.03 11.96 -0.92
N PRO A 29 -0.32 12.71 -1.77
CA PRO A 29 -0.32 14.16 -1.71
C PRO A 29 -1.67 14.71 -2.19
N VAL A 30 -2.16 15.71 -1.46
CA VAL A 30 -3.30 16.54 -1.86
C VAL A 30 -2.79 17.96 -1.98
N PHE A 31 -2.76 18.46 -3.20
CA PHE A 31 -2.33 19.81 -3.52
C PHE A 31 -3.54 20.75 -3.42
N VAL A 32 -3.47 21.72 -2.52
CA VAL A 32 -4.51 22.74 -2.36
C VAL A 32 -4.07 23.97 -3.13
N MET A 33 -4.81 24.30 -4.18
CA MET A 33 -4.56 25.45 -5.06
C MET A 33 -4.96 26.77 -4.38
N PRO A 34 -4.45 27.93 -4.84
CA PRO A 34 -4.78 29.24 -4.26
C PRO A 34 -6.29 29.53 -4.18
N GLU A 35 -7.06 29.10 -5.18
CA GLU A 35 -8.51 29.23 -5.27
C GLU A 35 -9.29 28.17 -4.45
N GLY A 36 -8.58 27.30 -3.71
CA GLY A 36 -9.17 26.27 -2.86
C GLY A 36 -9.46 24.94 -3.57
N VAL A 37 -9.20 24.82 -4.88
CA VAL A 37 -9.28 23.54 -5.61
C VAL A 37 -8.31 22.54 -5.01
N ARG A 38 -8.75 21.28 -4.83
CA ARG A 38 -7.95 20.21 -4.25
C ARG A 38 -7.67 19.15 -5.30
N VAL A 39 -6.39 18.91 -5.59
CA VAL A 39 -5.93 17.88 -6.53
C VAL A 39 -5.23 16.79 -5.74
N GLU A 40 -5.79 15.58 -5.73
CA GLU A 40 -5.16 14.41 -5.11
C GLU A 40 -4.50 13.54 -6.17
N VAL A 41 -3.22 13.21 -5.99
CA VAL A 41 -2.46 12.37 -6.94
C VAL A 41 -2.21 11.00 -6.35
N ILE A 42 -2.49 9.96 -7.15
CA ILE A 42 -2.23 8.56 -6.79
C ILE A 42 -1.07 8.05 -7.64
N ALA A 43 0.16 8.15 -7.11
CA ALA A 43 1.37 7.63 -7.73
C ALA A 43 1.83 6.36 -7.00
N ASN A 44 1.30 5.20 -7.39
CA ASN A 44 1.54 3.92 -6.69
C ASN A 44 2.73 3.13 -7.24
N TYR A 45 3.13 3.36 -8.49
CA TYR A 45 4.22 2.63 -9.13
C TYR A 45 5.56 3.25 -8.79
N CYS A 46 6.54 2.41 -8.44
CA CYS A 46 7.91 2.82 -8.09
C CYS A 46 8.01 3.96 -7.05
N ASN A 47 7.04 4.01 -6.14
CA ASN A 47 6.94 5.03 -5.10
C ASN A 47 7.05 4.37 -3.71
N PRO A 48 8.25 4.37 -3.09
CA PRO A 48 8.45 3.82 -1.75
C PRO A 48 7.59 4.51 -0.69
N SER A 49 7.37 5.82 -0.80
CA SER A 49 6.55 6.59 0.13
C SER A 49 5.10 6.13 0.15
N PHE A 50 4.54 5.82 -1.03
CA PHE A 50 3.21 5.25 -1.18
C PHE A 50 3.10 3.89 -0.50
N CYS A 51 4.09 3.03 -0.71
CA CYS A 51 4.12 1.69 -0.13
C CYS A 51 4.27 1.72 1.40
N MET A 52 5.14 2.59 1.93
CA MET A 52 5.33 2.77 3.38
C MET A 52 4.07 3.29 4.08
N GLY A 53 3.25 4.11 3.39
CA GLY A 53 1.96 4.58 3.92
C GLY A 53 0.82 3.56 3.83
N CYS A 54 1.06 2.32 3.37
CA CYS A 54 0.00 1.34 3.17
C CYS A 54 -0.35 0.59 4.47
N THR A 55 -1.61 0.73 4.91
CA THR A 55 -2.13 0.06 6.12
C THR A 55 -3.12 -1.07 5.83
N ARG A 56 -3.28 -1.48 4.56
CA ARG A 56 -4.30 -2.46 4.15
C ARG A 56 -3.85 -3.91 4.34
N VAL A 57 -4.77 -4.75 4.81
CA VAL A 57 -4.74 -6.22 4.68
C VAL A 57 -5.92 -6.62 3.80
N ARG A 58 -5.74 -7.62 2.94
CA ARG A 58 -6.79 -8.16 2.06
C ARG A 58 -7.06 -9.62 2.41
N LEU A 59 -8.27 -10.09 2.14
CA LEU A 59 -8.60 -11.50 2.12
C LEU A 59 -8.68 -11.96 0.66
N THR A 60 -7.95 -13.02 0.33
CA THR A 60 -7.97 -13.65 -0.98
C THR A 60 -9.15 -14.63 -1.11
N HIS A 61 -9.47 -15.04 -2.34
CA HIS A 61 -10.59 -15.95 -2.63
C HIS A 61 -10.42 -17.35 -1.99
N ASP A 62 -9.18 -17.79 -1.76
CA ASP A 62 -8.81 -19.03 -1.11
C ASP A 62 -8.54 -18.86 0.40
N ALA A 63 -9.04 -17.78 1.00
CA ALA A 63 -9.01 -17.49 2.43
C ALA A 63 -7.60 -17.32 3.04
N LYS A 64 -6.71 -16.64 2.31
CA LYS A 64 -5.44 -16.15 2.85
C LYS A 64 -5.47 -14.65 3.08
N LEU A 65 -5.00 -14.21 4.24
CA LEU A 65 -4.72 -12.80 4.54
C LEU A 65 -3.45 -12.36 3.79
N LYS A 66 -3.55 -11.25 3.06
CA LYS A 66 -2.51 -10.71 2.17
C LYS A 66 -2.18 -9.26 2.55
N PRO A 67 -0.98 -8.98 3.12
CA PRO A 67 -0.63 -7.65 3.63
C PRO A 67 -0.20 -6.65 2.55
N CYS A 68 0.16 -7.13 1.36
CA CYS A 68 0.53 -6.30 0.22
C CYS A 68 -0.15 -6.83 -1.05
N LEU A 69 -0.67 -5.96 -1.92
CA LEU A 69 -1.35 -6.37 -3.16
C LEU A 69 -0.42 -7.12 -4.12
N ASN A 70 0.86 -6.73 -4.17
CA ASN A 70 1.82 -7.17 -5.17
C ASN A 70 2.73 -8.30 -4.68
N ARG A 71 2.43 -8.92 -3.53
CA ARG A 71 3.26 -9.97 -2.92
C ARG A 71 2.45 -11.21 -2.60
N ASP A 72 3.03 -12.37 -2.83
CA ASP A 72 2.42 -13.67 -2.54
C ASP A 72 3.28 -14.55 -1.61
N ASP A 73 4.43 -14.05 -1.18
CA ASP A 73 5.40 -14.74 -0.34
C ASP A 73 5.14 -14.59 1.18
N ASN A 74 4.19 -13.73 1.58
CA ASN A 74 3.97 -13.36 2.98
C ASN A 74 2.51 -13.47 3.46
N LEU A 75 1.76 -14.39 2.85
CA LEU A 75 0.35 -14.63 3.16
C LEU A 75 0.18 -15.46 4.45
N VAL A 76 -0.98 -15.32 5.09
CA VAL A 76 -1.41 -16.14 6.24
C VAL A 76 -2.70 -16.86 5.88
N ASP A 77 -2.67 -18.18 5.82
CA ASP A 77 -3.85 -18.99 5.54
C ASP A 77 -4.77 -19.06 6.77
N VAL A 78 -6.05 -18.71 6.58
CA VAL A 78 -7.09 -18.80 7.61
C VAL A 78 -8.22 -19.76 7.23
N SER A 79 -8.08 -20.49 6.13
CA SER A 79 -9.09 -21.40 5.60
C SER A 79 -9.47 -22.49 6.60
N ALA A 80 -8.49 -23.05 7.32
CA ALA A 80 -8.71 -24.06 8.35
C ALA A 80 -9.60 -23.52 9.49
N VAL A 81 -9.32 -22.30 9.98
CA VAL A 81 -10.11 -21.65 11.05
C VAL A 81 -11.55 -21.39 10.59
N LEU A 82 -11.73 -20.92 9.35
CA LEU A 82 -13.05 -20.60 8.83
C LEU A 82 -13.90 -21.86 8.61
N ARG A 83 -13.30 -22.92 8.07
CA ARG A 83 -14.00 -24.16 7.68
C ARG A 83 -14.22 -25.14 8.83
N ASP A 84 -13.46 -25.05 9.90
CA ASP A 84 -13.61 -25.92 11.06
C ASP A 84 -14.98 -25.70 11.73
N ARG A 85 -15.81 -26.74 11.76
CA ARG A 85 -17.15 -26.69 12.38
C ARG A 85 -17.14 -27.01 13.88
N SER A 86 -16.02 -27.53 14.39
CA SER A 86 -15.86 -27.85 15.81
C SER A 86 -15.57 -26.61 16.66
N LEU A 87 -15.01 -25.56 16.06
CA LEU A 87 -14.73 -24.30 16.74
C LEU A 87 -15.99 -23.46 16.94
N SER A 88 -16.16 -22.97 18.17
CA SER A 88 -17.11 -21.90 18.49
C SER A 88 -16.78 -20.61 17.74
N ARG A 89 -17.74 -19.69 17.70
CA ARG A 89 -17.52 -18.36 17.08
C ARG A 89 -16.42 -17.60 17.80
N GLU A 90 -16.36 -17.71 19.11
CA GLU A 90 -15.42 -17.02 19.99
C GLU A 90 -13.99 -17.51 19.73
N GLU A 91 -13.77 -18.83 19.67
CA GLU A 91 -12.47 -19.43 19.32
C GLU A 91 -12.02 -19.04 17.90
N LYS A 92 -12.95 -18.96 16.94
CA LYS A 92 -12.63 -18.50 15.59
C LYS A 92 -12.16 -17.04 15.60
N VAL A 93 -12.85 -16.18 16.33
CA VAL A 93 -12.46 -14.76 16.45
C VAL A 93 -11.07 -14.63 17.04
N GLU A 94 -10.76 -15.35 18.12
CA GLU A 94 -9.43 -15.32 18.75
C GLU A 94 -8.33 -15.74 17.76
N ARG A 95 -8.52 -16.88 17.08
CA ARG A 95 -7.55 -17.38 16.09
C ARG A 95 -7.39 -16.43 14.89
N LEU A 96 -8.48 -15.80 14.43
CA LEU A 96 -8.42 -14.82 13.36
C LEU A 96 -7.73 -13.51 13.80
N LEU A 97 -7.91 -13.08 15.05
CA LEU A 97 -7.18 -11.94 15.60
C LEU A 97 -5.67 -12.20 15.63
N GLU A 98 -5.25 -13.40 16.05
CA GLU A 98 -3.84 -13.79 15.96
C GLU A 98 -3.34 -13.83 14.51
N ALA A 99 -4.14 -14.36 13.58
CA ALA A 99 -3.79 -14.34 12.16
C ALA A 99 -3.62 -12.90 11.61
N VAL A 100 -4.47 -11.96 12.05
CA VAL A 100 -4.34 -10.52 11.70
C VAL A 100 -3.06 -9.91 12.28
N LYS A 101 -2.69 -10.25 13.51
CA LYS A 101 -1.42 -9.79 14.11
C LYS A 101 -0.22 -10.34 13.32
N VAL A 102 -0.24 -11.63 12.99
CA VAL A 102 0.83 -12.31 12.23
C VAL A 102 0.96 -11.74 10.82
N VAL A 103 -0.15 -11.55 10.09
CA VAL A 103 -0.06 -11.00 8.73
C VAL A 103 0.42 -9.54 8.75
N ASN A 104 0.06 -8.78 9.79
CA ASN A 104 0.51 -7.41 9.94
C ASN A 104 2.00 -7.32 10.31
N SER A 105 2.55 -8.26 11.10
CA SER A 105 3.99 -8.31 11.39
C SER A 105 4.83 -8.71 10.16
N ARG A 106 4.24 -9.42 9.20
CA ARG A 106 4.85 -9.75 7.90
C ARG A 106 4.74 -8.63 6.86
N ARG A 107 4.10 -7.51 7.18
CA ARG A 107 3.90 -6.40 6.24
C ARG A 107 5.25 -5.80 5.87
N GLU A 108 5.49 -5.69 4.57
CA GLU A 108 6.65 -5.01 4.03
C GLU A 108 6.28 -4.27 2.72
N PRO A 109 6.86 -3.07 2.47
CA PRO A 109 6.70 -2.37 1.20
C PRO A 109 7.04 -3.26 -0.02
N PHE A 110 6.28 -3.09 -1.11
CA PHE A 110 6.66 -3.69 -2.39
C PHE A 110 7.77 -2.88 -3.08
N PHE A 111 7.62 -1.56 -3.15
CA PHE A 111 8.69 -0.67 -3.60
C PHE A 111 9.44 -0.12 -2.39
N LYS A 112 10.77 -0.26 -2.39
CA LYS A 112 11.68 0.21 -1.35
C LYS A 112 12.67 1.20 -1.95
N LEU A 113 13.16 2.13 -1.11
CA LEU A 113 14.26 3.01 -1.46
C LEU A 113 15.56 2.35 -1.00
N VAL A 114 16.46 2.05 -1.94
CA VAL A 114 17.79 1.46 -1.68
C VAL A 114 18.81 2.25 -2.49
N ASP A 115 19.74 2.91 -1.80
CA ASP A 115 20.81 3.72 -2.41
C ASP A 115 20.32 4.75 -3.45
N GLY A 116 19.15 5.35 -3.21
CA GLY A 116 18.52 6.33 -4.12
C GLY A 116 17.68 5.70 -5.24
N TYR A 117 17.74 4.38 -5.39
CA TYR A 117 16.96 3.64 -6.37
C TYR A 117 15.69 3.05 -5.78
N CYS A 118 14.67 2.96 -6.62
CA CYS A 118 13.47 2.21 -6.35
C CYS A 118 13.70 0.73 -6.68
N VAL A 119 13.59 -0.11 -5.67
CA VAL A 119 13.79 -1.57 -5.76
C VAL A 119 12.49 -2.28 -5.38
N ALA A 120 12.05 -3.21 -6.21
CA ALA A 120 10.89 -4.05 -5.94
C ALA A 120 11.22 -5.14 -4.90
N ALA A 121 10.19 -5.72 -4.28
CA ALA A 121 10.35 -6.73 -3.25
C ALA A 121 11.08 -8.00 -3.73
N ASP A 122 11.05 -8.27 -5.04
CA ASP A 122 11.77 -9.38 -5.69
C ASP A 122 13.21 -9.02 -6.09
N GLY A 123 13.71 -7.84 -5.69
CA GLY A 123 15.08 -7.39 -5.95
C GLY A 123 15.27 -6.66 -7.27
N ARG A 124 14.24 -6.53 -8.12
CA ARG A 124 14.37 -5.77 -9.38
C ARG A 124 14.58 -4.28 -9.10
N VAL A 125 15.63 -3.70 -9.68
CA VAL A 125 15.88 -2.26 -9.67
C VAL A 125 15.10 -1.62 -10.82
N LEU A 126 14.25 -0.65 -10.51
CA LEU A 126 13.31 -0.05 -11.47
C LEU A 126 13.70 1.36 -11.92
N GLY A 127 14.76 1.94 -11.33
CA GLY A 127 15.27 3.27 -11.63
C GLY A 127 15.26 4.19 -10.40
N ASN A 128 15.27 5.50 -10.62
CA ASN A 128 15.19 6.48 -9.56
C ASN A 128 13.82 6.40 -8.87
N ALA A 129 13.80 6.50 -7.54
CA ALA A 129 12.53 6.59 -6.82
C ALA A 129 11.80 7.90 -7.14
N ALA A 130 10.50 7.79 -7.41
CA ALA A 130 9.59 8.91 -7.68
C ALA A 130 9.14 9.64 -6.41
#